data_AF-A0AA37V9M1-F1
#
_entry.id   AF-A0AA37V9M1-F1
#
_cell.length_a   1.000
_cell.length_b   1.000
_cell.length_c   1.000
_cell.angle_alpha   90.00
_cell.angle_beta   90.00
_cell.angle_gamma   90.00
#
_symmetry.space_group_name_H-M   'P 1'
#
loop_
_entity.id
_entity.type
_entity.pdbx_description
1 polymer ?
#
loop_
_entity_poly.entity_id
_entity_poly.type
_entity_poly.pdbx_seq_one_letter_code
_entity_poly.pdbx_strand_id
1 'polypeptide(L)'
;MRAWQVERRKRTRHLIELGGLVVKAGIVGLTRDDRVMIYGALIWIAEKLNGDRRETASALWAAKGKEAFSVERATHVLSLSQQTAQHRE
;
A
#
# COMPACT_ATOMS: atom_id res chain seq x y z
N MET A 1 1.23 18.26 24.95
CA MET A 1 2.00 18.25 23.68
C MET A 1 1.41 19.30 22.75
N ARG A 2 2.19 20.14 22.06
CA ARG A 2 1.65 21.26 21.26
C ARG A 2 0.87 20.73 20.04
N ALA A 3 -0.27 21.33 19.71
CA ALA A 3 -1.17 20.86 18.65
C ALA A 3 -0.46 20.64 17.29
N TRP A 4 0.46 21.55 16.91
CA TRP A 4 1.21 21.42 15.66
C TRP A 4 2.05 20.13 15.59
N GLN A 5 2.61 19.68 16.72
CA GLN A 5 3.47 18.49 16.75
C GLN A 5 2.66 17.22 16.51
N VAL A 6 1.42 17.20 17.02
CA VAL A 6 0.47 16.11 16.76
C VAL A 6 0.12 16.08 15.27
N GLU A 7 -0.18 17.24 14.70
CA GLU A 7 -0.56 17.35 13.29
C GLU A 7 0.59 16.93 12.35
N ARG A 8 1.82 17.37 12.64
CA ARG A 8 3.00 16.98 11.86
C ARG A 8 3.23 15.47 11.89
N ARG A 9 3.07 14.82 13.05
CA ARG A 9 3.21 13.35 13.15
C ARG A 9 2.12 12.62 12.40
N LYS A 10 0.87 13.10 12.45
CA LYS A 10 -0.23 12.54 11.66
C LYS A 10 0.09 12.62 10.16
N ARG A 11 0.50 13.79 9.67
CA ARG A 11 0.90 13.99 8.26
C ARG A 11 2.06 13.09 7.86
N THR A 12 3.11 13.01 8.68
CA THR A 12 4.29 12.20 8.36
C THR A 12 3.93 10.72 8.29
N ARG A 13 3.17 10.22 9.28
CA ARG A 13 2.70 8.84 9.27
C ARG A 13 1.83 8.55 8.04
N HIS A 14 0.90 9.44 7.72
CA HIS A 14 0.06 9.29 6.54
C HIS A 14 0.87 9.18 5.24
N LEU A 15 1.87 10.05 5.05
CA LEU A 15 2.73 10.01 3.86
C LEU A 15 3.60 8.74 3.81
N ILE A 16 4.07 8.25 4.97
CA ILE A 16 4.81 6.99 5.06
C ILE A 16 3.89 5.81 4.71
N GLU A 17 2.66 5.80 5.22
CA GLU A 17 1.68 4.75 4.92
C GLU A 17 1.37 4.70 3.42
N LEU A 18 1.15 5.86 2.79
CA LEU A 18 0.96 5.96 1.34
C LEU A 18 2.18 5.49 0.55
N GLY A 19 3.39 5.92 0.94
CA GLY A 19 4.64 5.46 0.31
C GLY A 19 4.85 3.95 0.47
N GLY A 20 4.47 3.40 1.63
CA GLY A 20 4.52 1.97 1.90
C GLY A 20 3.66 1.13 0.96
N LEU A 21 2.56 1.66 0.43
CA LEU A 21 1.73 0.97 -0.56
C LEU A 21 2.48 0.73 -1.88
N VAL A 22 3.34 1.67 -2.29
CA VAL A 22 4.15 1.54 -3.52
C VAL A 22 5.16 0.42 -3.37
N VAL A 23 5.80 0.31 -2.20
CA VAL A 23 6.73 -0.77 -1.88
C VAL A 23 6.00 -2.11 -1.82
N LYS A 24 4.89 -2.18 -1.08
CA LYS A 24 4.08 -3.39 -0.90
C LYS A 24 3.54 -3.94 -2.23
N ALA A 25 3.14 -3.07 -3.14
CA ALA A 25 2.70 -3.46 -4.49
C ALA A 25 3.83 -4.00 -5.39
N GLY A 26 5.08 -4.08 -4.89
CA GLY A 26 6.24 -4.56 -5.63
C GLY A 26 6.75 -3.59 -6.69
N ILE A 27 6.17 -2.38 -6.79
CA ILE A 27 6.47 -1.42 -7.84
C ILE A 27 7.94 -0.98 -7.77
N VAL A 28 8.47 -0.74 -6.57
CA VAL A 28 9.87 -0.32 -6.39
C VAL A 28 10.85 -1.36 -6.94
N GLY A 29 10.59 -2.65 -6.71
CA GLY A 29 11.42 -3.74 -7.24
C GLY A 29 11.33 -3.85 -8.76
N LEU A 30 10.11 -3.76 -9.31
CA LEU A 30 9.86 -3.87 -10.75
C LEU A 30 10.44 -2.69 -11.55
N THR A 31 10.45 -1.50 -10.97
CA THR A 31 10.95 -0.27 -11.59
C THR A 31 12.41 0.04 -11.25
N ARG A 32 13.05 -0.80 -10.42
CA ARG A 32 14.42 -0.57 -9.91
C ARG A 32 14.59 0.80 -9.24
N ASP A 33 13.57 1.20 -8.47
CA ASP A 33 13.50 2.50 -7.79
C ASP A 33 13.57 3.73 -8.74
N ASP A 34 13.23 3.56 -10.03
CA ASP A 34 13.11 4.69 -10.95
C ASP A 34 11.88 5.54 -10.60
N ARG A 35 12.15 6.65 -9.91
CA ARG A 35 11.12 7.58 -9.43
C ARG A 35 10.34 8.25 -10.55
N VAL A 36 10.95 8.46 -11.72
CA VAL A 36 10.28 9.06 -12.88
C VAL A 36 9.29 8.06 -13.47
N MET A 37 9.70 6.80 -13.59
CA MET A 37 8.83 5.72 -14.05
C MET A 37 7.66 5.48 -13.09
N ILE A 38 7.93 5.44 -11.78
CA ILE A 38 6.89 5.32 -10.74
C ILE A 38 5.90 6.48 -10.84
N TYR A 39 6.41 7.72 -10.96
CA TYR A 39 5.55 8.89 -11.05
C TYR A 39 4.68 8.88 -12.31
N GLY A 40 5.24 8.50 -13.47
CA GLY A 40 4.49 8.35 -14.71
C GLY A 40 3.35 7.31 -14.60
N ALA A 41 3.61 6.18 -13.94
CA ALA A 41 2.57 5.17 -13.69
C ALA A 41 1.45 5.70 -12.79
N LEU A 42 1.79 6.47 -11.74
CA LEU A 42 0.79 7.09 -10.87
C LEU A 42 -0.04 8.16 -11.59
N ILE A 43 0.56 8.94 -12.49
CA ILE A 43 -0.16 9.89 -13.36
C ILE A 43 -1.16 9.13 -14.23
N TRP A 44 -0.74 8.05 -14.89
CA TRP A 44 -1.62 7.25 -15.73
C TRP A 44 -2.83 6.68 -14.94
N ILE A 45 -2.61 6.24 -13.70
CA ILE A 45 -3.69 5.81 -12.80
C ILE A 45 -4.66 6.97 -12.52
N ALA A 46 -4.13 8.17 -12.22
CA ALA A 46 -4.95 9.35 -11.96
C ALA A 46 -5.78 9.76 -13.18
N GLU A 47 -5.21 9.70 -14.38
CA GLU A 47 -5.93 9.95 -15.64
C GLU A 47 -7.08 8.97 -15.85
N LYS A 48 -6.86 7.68 -15.57
CA LYS A 48 -7.93 6.66 -15.65
C LYS A 48 -9.06 6.90 -14.65
N LEU A 49 -8.76 7.44 -13.47
CA LEU A 49 -9.76 7.83 -12.49
C LEU A 49 -10.47 9.13 -12.81
N ASN A 50 -9.92 9.98 -13.66
CA ASN A 50 -10.55 11.25 -14.05
C ASN A 50 -11.46 11.12 -15.28
N GLY A 51 -11.55 9.94 -15.90
CA GLY A 51 -12.36 9.68 -17.09
C GLY A 51 -13.69 8.96 -16.81
N ASP A 52 -14.49 8.76 -17.86
CA ASP A 52 -15.86 8.24 -17.79
C ASP A 52 -16.01 6.84 -17.17
N ARG A 53 -14.93 6.05 -17.12
CA ARG A 53 -14.92 4.70 -16.53
C ARG A 53 -14.43 4.68 -15.08
N ARG A 54 -14.37 5.83 -14.42
CA ARG A 54 -13.87 5.99 -13.05
C ARG A 54 -14.51 5.01 -12.09
N GLU A 55 -15.83 4.88 -12.10
CA GLU A 55 -16.56 4.07 -11.11
C GLU A 55 -16.21 2.59 -11.23
N THR A 56 -16.22 2.06 -12.46
CA THR A 56 -15.82 0.67 -12.74
C THR A 56 -14.35 0.41 -12.37
N ALA A 57 -13.45 1.32 -12.76
CA ALA A 57 -12.03 1.19 -12.44
C ALA A 57 -11.79 1.23 -10.92
N SER A 58 -12.42 2.18 -10.22
CA SER A 58 -12.29 2.34 -8.77
C SER A 58 -12.81 1.11 -8.02
N ALA A 59 -13.97 0.58 -8.41
CA ALA A 59 -14.55 -0.60 -7.79
C ALA A 59 -13.64 -1.83 -7.97
N LEU A 60 -13.13 -2.06 -9.18
CA LEU A 60 -12.23 -3.17 -9.48
C LEU A 60 -10.94 -3.08 -8.66
N TRP A 61 -10.32 -1.90 -8.60
CA TRP A 61 -9.07 -1.71 -7.87
C TRP A 61 -9.26 -1.83 -6.36
N ALA A 62 -10.38 -1.32 -5.83
CA ALA A 62 -10.72 -1.48 -4.41
C ALA A 62 -10.92 -2.96 -4.04
N ALA A 63 -11.61 -3.73 -4.89
CA ALA A 63 -11.80 -5.16 -4.69
C ALA A 63 -10.45 -5.90 -4.68
N LYS A 64 -9.60 -5.67 -5.69
CA LYS A 64 -8.27 -6.27 -5.79
C LYS A 64 -7.38 -5.91 -4.59
N GLY A 65 -7.40 -4.64 -4.17
CA GLY A 65 -6.67 -4.20 -2.98
C GLY A 65 -7.15 -4.93 -1.73
N LYS A 66 -8.47 -5.00 -1.51
CA LYS A 66 -9.06 -5.69 -0.34
C LYS A 66 -8.66 -7.16 -0.27
N GLU A 67 -8.66 -7.85 -1.41
CA GLU A 67 -8.21 -9.24 -1.51
C GLU A 67 -6.73 -9.38 -1.13
N ALA A 68 -5.84 -8.60 -1.75
CA ALA A 68 -4.40 -8.62 -1.47
C ALA A 68 -4.11 -8.38 0.02
N PHE A 69 -4.74 -7.37 0.64
CA PHE A 69 -4.61 -7.10 2.07
C PHE A 69 -5.11 -8.24 2.95
N SER A 70 -6.12 -9.00 2.50
CA SER A 70 -6.66 -10.12 3.26
C SER A 70 -5.73 -11.32 3.22
N VAL A 71 -5.17 -11.62 2.03
CA VAL A 71 -4.16 -12.67 1.85
C VAL A 71 -2.92 -12.38 2.67
N GLU A 72 -2.34 -11.18 2.58
CA GLU A 72 -1.15 -10.80 3.35
C GLU A 72 -1.36 -10.95 4.86
N ARG A 73 -2.53 -10.56 5.38
CA ARG A 73 -2.85 -10.75 6.80
C ARG A 73 -2.92 -12.21 7.18
N ALA A 74 -3.57 -13.05 6.37
CA ALA A 74 -3.64 -14.49 6.63
C ALA A 74 -2.24 -15.12 6.63
N THR A 75 -1.41 -14.80 5.65
CA THR A 75 -0.02 -15.28 5.57
C THR A 75 0.80 -14.82 6.78
N HIS A 76 0.67 -13.55 7.20
CA HIS A 76 1.36 -13.04 8.37
C HIS A 76 0.95 -13.78 9.65
N VAL A 77 -0.35 -13.99 9.86
CA VAL A 77 -0.88 -14.75 11.02
C VAL A 77 -0.35 -16.19 11.02
N LEU A 78 -0.34 -16.86 9.87
CA LEU A 78 0.22 -18.21 9.73
C LEU A 78 1.71 -18.23 10.09
N SER A 79 2.50 -17.26 9.60
CA SER A 79 3.93 -17.18 9.91
C SER A 79 4.22 -16.99 11.41
N LEU A 80 3.39 -16.20 12.11
CA LEU A 80 3.51 -15.97 13.55
C LEU A 80 3.14 -17.22 14.35
N SER A 81 2.15 -17.98 13.89
CA SER A 81 1.78 -19.25 14.53
C SER A 81 2.86 -20.32 14.39
N GLN A 82 3.55 -20.37 13.25
CA GLN A 82 4.67 -21.30 13.02
C GLN A 82 5.90 -20.94 13.87
N GLN A 83 6.23 -19.65 13.99
CA GLN A 83 7.35 -19.19 14.84
C GLN A 83 7.10 -19.43 16.33
N THR A 84 5.87 -19.24 16.81
CA THR A 84 5.53 -19.49 18.22
C THR A 84 5.48 -20.97 18.57
N ALA A 85 5.19 -21.85 17.60
CA ALA A 85 5.28 -23.30 17.77
C ALA A 85 6.74 -23.79 17.82
N GLN A 86 7.62 -23.27 16.95
CA GLN A 86 9.05 -23.64 16.90
C GLN A 86 9.86 -23.20 18.12
N HIS A 87 9.39 -22.21 18.89
CA HIS A 87 10.10 -21.67 20.05
C HIS A 87 9.64 -22.29 21.39
N ARG A 88 8.71 -23.26 21.35
CA ARG A 88 8.14 -23.96 22.51
C ARG A 88 8.64 -25.41 22.66
N GLU A 89 9.51 -25.88 21.77
CA GLU A 89 10.27 -27.13 21.88
C GLU A 89 11.71 -26.83 22.32
#